data_AF-A0A7T0NWF2-F1
#
_entry.id   AF-A0A7T0NWF2-F1
#
_cell.length_a   1.000
_cell.length_b   1.000
_cell.length_c   1.000
_cell.angle_alpha   90.00
_cell.angle_beta   90.00
_cell.angle_gamma   90.00
#
_symmetry.space_group_name_H-M   'P 1'
#
loop_
_entity.id
_entity.type
_entity.pdbx_description
1 polymer ?
#
loop_
_entity_poly.entity_id
_entity_poly.type
_entity_poly.pdbx_seq_one_letter_code
_entity_poly.pdbx_strand_id
1 'polypeptide(L)'
;MSDCCCADTSSSSKTKQACPECGSTCKSAGMPTLYHQVRFPENQGLTTGSYYFCPAKTCSLAYFSNAGNTVSKQHLRSYQAIQDDTLCYCFDIAVEQYVSALEGRRAESIKAFVIQRTQAGECACEVRNPSGQCCLANFKRLENE
;
A
#
# COMPACT_ATOMS: atom_id res chain seq x y z
N MET A 1 23.25 -23.87 -20.56
CA MET A 1 24.39 -22.95 -20.38
C MET A 1 23.98 -21.92 -19.34
N SER A 2 24.78 -21.88 -18.28
CA SER A 2 24.92 -20.84 -17.26
C SER A 2 23.74 -20.59 -16.32
N ASP A 3 23.86 -21.22 -15.15
CA ASP A 3 23.43 -20.74 -13.84
C ASP A 3 23.63 -19.22 -13.70
N CYS A 4 22.58 -18.51 -13.30
CA CYS A 4 22.68 -17.22 -12.63
C CYS A 4 22.13 -17.34 -11.22
N CYS A 5 22.85 -18.09 -10.38
CA CYS A 5 22.88 -17.84 -8.94
C CYS A 5 23.82 -16.65 -8.68
N CYS A 6 23.29 -15.53 -8.21
CA CYS A 6 24.07 -14.46 -7.61
C CYS A 6 23.31 -13.86 -6.42
N ALA A 7 23.69 -14.37 -5.25
CA ALA A 7 23.89 -13.69 -3.97
C ALA A 7 22.72 -12.90 -3.35
N ASP A 8 22.20 -13.48 -2.27
CA ASP A 8 21.65 -12.78 -1.12
C ASP A 8 22.58 -11.64 -0.66
N THR A 9 22.15 -10.40 -0.87
CA THR A 9 22.58 -9.27 -0.04
C THR A 9 21.45 -8.97 0.94
N SER A 10 21.54 -9.56 2.12
CA SER A 10 20.77 -9.18 3.31
C SER A 10 21.20 -7.80 3.81
N SER A 11 20.95 -6.79 2.99
CA SER A 11 20.82 -5.41 3.43
C SER A 11 19.67 -5.39 4.43
N SER A 12 19.98 -5.13 5.70
CA SER A 12 18.98 -4.99 6.75
C SER A 12 18.17 -3.72 6.48
N SER A 13 17.23 -3.83 5.54
CA SER A 13 16.41 -2.72 5.07
C SER A 13 15.53 -2.28 6.22
N LYS A 14 15.70 -1.03 6.68
CA LYS A 14 14.79 -0.44 7.66
C LYS A 14 13.37 -0.59 7.13
N THR A 15 12.52 -1.32 7.85
CA THR A 15 11.14 -1.62 7.43
C THR A 15 10.20 -0.43 7.58
N LYS A 16 10.62 0.59 8.33
CA LYS A 16 9.89 1.84 8.56
C LYS A 16 10.81 3.05 8.40
N GLN A 17 10.28 4.15 7.89
CA GLN A 17 10.93 5.46 7.81
C GLN A 17 9.90 6.58 8.09
N ALA A 18 10.34 7.74 8.56
CA ALA A 18 9.47 8.91 8.68
C ALA A 18 9.31 9.58 7.31
N CYS A 19 8.09 10.01 6.99
CA CYS A 19 7.82 10.81 5.81
C CYS A 19 8.60 12.13 5.89
N PRO A 20 9.38 12.52 4.87
CA PRO A 20 10.12 13.79 4.88
C PRO A 20 9.21 15.02 4.81
N GLU A 21 7.98 14.90 4.32
CA GLU A 21 7.03 16.03 4.21
C GLU A 21 6.16 16.19 5.47
N CYS A 22 5.61 15.10 6.00
CA CYS A 22 4.60 15.17 7.07
C CYS A 22 4.99 14.44 8.37
N GLY A 23 6.18 13.83 8.44
CA GLY A 23 6.68 13.11 9.61
C GLY A 23 5.99 11.78 9.93
N SER A 24 4.96 11.37 9.19
CA SER A 24 4.23 10.13 9.46
C SER A 24 5.12 8.88 9.30
N THR A 25 4.86 7.85 10.09
CA THR A 25 5.57 6.56 9.96
C THR A 25 5.12 5.82 8.70
N CYS A 26 6.07 5.60 7.79
CA CYS A 26 5.90 4.98 6.48
C CYS A 26 6.51 3.58 6.47
N LYS A 27 5.88 2.64 5.77
CA LYS A 27 6.39 1.26 5.59
C LYS A 27 7.03 1.11 4.23
N SER A 28 7.96 0.18 4.10
CA SER A 28 8.59 -0.15 2.82
C SER A 28 7.56 -0.65 1.79
N ALA A 29 7.67 -0.18 0.55
CA ALA A 29 6.93 -0.66 -0.61
C ALA A 29 7.91 -1.27 -1.63
N GLY A 30 7.55 -2.42 -2.19
CA GLY A 30 8.37 -3.13 -3.16
C GLY A 30 8.31 -2.50 -4.55
N MET A 31 9.36 -2.68 -5.35
CA MET A 31 9.39 -2.21 -6.74
C MET A 31 8.18 -2.68 -7.57
N PRO A 32 7.69 -3.94 -7.45
CA PRO A 32 6.47 -4.35 -8.15
C PRO A 32 5.27 -3.46 -7.83
N THR A 33 5.06 -3.10 -6.56
CA THR A 33 4.01 -2.14 -6.15
C THR A 33 4.19 -0.80 -6.86
N LEU A 34 5.40 -0.23 -6.83
CA LEU A 34 5.64 1.07 -7.44
C LEU A 34 5.34 1.06 -8.94
N TYR A 35 5.85 0.09 -9.70
CA TYR A 35 5.62 0.01 -11.14
C TYR A 35 4.14 -0.18 -11.51
N HIS A 36 3.36 -0.85 -10.66
CA HIS A 36 1.93 -1.05 -10.89
C HIS A 36 1.07 0.13 -10.43
N GLN A 37 1.57 0.99 -9.54
CA GLN A 37 0.85 2.11 -8.95
C GLN A 37 1.16 3.43 -9.63
N VAL A 38 2.44 3.72 -9.90
CA VAL A 38 2.86 4.96 -10.55
C VAL A 38 2.44 4.93 -12.03
N ARG A 39 1.76 5.98 -12.48
CA ARG A 39 1.29 6.14 -13.85
C ARG A 39 2.46 6.41 -14.80
N PHE A 40 2.21 6.17 -16.07
CA PHE A 40 3.09 6.61 -17.15
C PHE A 40 2.89 8.12 -17.38
N PRO A 41 3.96 8.90 -17.66
CA PRO A 41 5.34 8.45 -17.84
C PRO A 41 6.18 8.41 -16.55
N GLU A 42 5.65 8.80 -15.41
CA GLU A 42 6.42 8.96 -14.17
C GLU A 42 7.09 7.67 -13.69
N ASN A 43 6.47 6.53 -13.98
CA ASN A 43 7.03 5.21 -13.65
C ASN A 43 8.35 4.90 -14.38
N GLN A 44 8.67 5.58 -15.49
CA GLN A 44 9.94 5.42 -16.21
C GLN A 44 11.13 6.02 -15.45
N GLY A 45 10.88 7.00 -14.58
CA GLY A 45 11.91 7.65 -13.76
C GLY A 45 12.27 6.88 -12.49
N LEU A 46 11.61 5.74 -12.22
CA LEU A 46 11.85 4.96 -11.02
C LEU A 46 13.21 4.25 -11.09
N THR A 47 14.08 4.52 -10.13
CA THR A 47 15.31 3.75 -9.94
C THR A 47 15.08 2.61 -8.95
N THR A 48 15.75 1.47 -9.13
CA THR A 48 15.71 0.36 -8.16
C THR A 48 16.23 0.83 -6.79
N GLY A 49 15.52 0.50 -5.72
CA GLY A 49 15.93 0.84 -4.36
C GLY A 49 14.85 0.57 -3.33
N SER A 50 15.12 0.98 -2.08
CA SER A 50 14.15 0.92 -0.99
C SER A 50 13.26 2.15 -1.00
N TYR A 51 11.97 1.95 -1.31
CA TYR A 51 10.94 2.99 -1.24
C TYR A 51 10.02 2.78 -0.05
N TYR A 52 9.40 3.86 0.38
CA TYR A 52 8.47 3.90 1.49
C TYR A 52 7.19 4.61 1.07
N PHE A 53 6.04 4.07 1.46
CA PHE A 53 4.73 4.67 1.16
C PHE A 53 4.24 5.52 2.33
N CYS A 54 3.83 6.76 2.06
CA CYS A 54 3.22 7.67 3.02
C CYS A 54 1.69 7.48 3.06
N PRO A 55 1.13 6.94 4.16
CA PRO A 55 -0.30 6.67 4.26
C PRO A 55 -1.14 7.91 4.62
N ALA A 56 -0.52 9.03 4.99
CA ALA A 56 -1.24 10.23 5.40
C ALA A 56 -1.97 10.85 4.20
N LYS A 57 -3.31 10.93 4.25
CA LYS A 57 -4.15 11.42 3.15
C LYS A 57 -3.86 12.87 2.76
N THR A 58 -3.61 13.71 3.76
CA THR A 58 -3.36 15.15 3.60
C THR A 58 -1.96 15.47 3.08
N CYS A 59 -1.04 14.49 3.06
CA CYS A 59 0.30 14.66 2.52
C CYS A 59 0.30 14.35 1.02
N SER A 60 0.87 15.23 0.20
CA SER A 60 0.94 15.02 -1.26
C SER A 60 1.92 13.92 -1.66
N LEU A 61 2.94 13.63 -0.86
CA LEU A 61 3.89 12.55 -1.12
C LEU A 61 3.23 11.17 -1.06
N ALA A 62 3.44 10.35 -2.10
CA ALA A 62 3.12 8.93 -2.10
C ALA A 62 4.32 8.08 -1.71
N TYR A 63 5.38 8.12 -2.52
CA TYR A 63 6.58 7.31 -2.31
C TYR A 63 7.80 8.20 -2.15
N PHE A 64 8.74 7.76 -1.32
CA PHE A 64 10.08 8.33 -1.27
C PHE A 64 11.12 7.24 -1.06
N SER A 65 12.35 7.48 -1.54
CA SER A 65 13.49 6.59 -1.34
C SER A 65 14.54 7.21 -0.42
N ASN A 66 15.44 6.37 0.11
CA ASN A 66 16.61 6.85 0.85
C ASN A 66 17.58 7.67 -0.02
N ALA A 67 17.49 7.54 -1.35
CA ALA A 67 18.29 8.30 -2.31
C ALA A 67 17.68 9.67 -2.66
N GLY A 68 16.54 10.02 -2.05
CA GLY A 68 15.87 11.30 -2.27
C GLY A 68 14.89 11.33 -3.44
N ASN A 69 14.63 10.20 -4.11
CA ASN A 69 13.58 10.14 -5.13
C ASN A 69 12.21 10.28 -4.45
N THR A 70 11.31 11.02 -5.06
CA THR A 70 9.94 11.22 -4.57
C THR A 70 8.92 11.00 -5.68
N VAL A 71 7.73 10.56 -5.30
CA VAL A 71 6.57 10.42 -6.19
C VAL A 71 5.37 11.01 -5.48
N SER A 72 4.66 11.93 -6.14
CA SER A 72 3.40 12.50 -5.63
C SER A 72 2.22 11.55 -5.81
N LYS A 73 1.28 11.57 -4.85
CA LYS A 73 0.04 10.79 -4.87
C LYS A 73 -0.78 11.01 -6.15
N GLN A 74 -0.74 12.21 -6.73
CA GLN A 74 -1.48 12.52 -7.96
C GLN A 74 -1.06 11.66 -9.16
N HIS A 75 0.18 11.16 -9.15
CA HIS A 75 0.70 10.29 -10.21
C HIS A 75 0.36 8.82 -9.97
N LEU A 76 -0.39 8.47 -8.93
CA LEU A 76 -0.80 7.09 -8.68
C LEU A 76 -2.11 6.75 -9.39
N ARG A 77 -2.23 5.52 -9.88
CA ARG A 77 -3.48 4.94 -10.37
C ARG A 77 -4.58 4.97 -9.30
N SER A 78 -4.18 4.73 -8.05
CA SER A 78 -5.03 4.73 -6.86
C SER A 78 -5.31 6.10 -6.26
N TYR A 79 -4.92 7.21 -6.92
CA TYR A 79 -5.06 8.56 -6.34
C TYR A 79 -6.47 8.84 -5.80
N GLN A 80 -7.50 8.57 -6.61
CA GLN A 80 -8.89 8.76 -6.21
C GLN A 80 -9.28 7.85 -5.03
N ALA A 81 -8.95 6.56 -5.12
CA ALA A 81 -9.21 5.60 -4.03
C ALA A 81 -8.52 5.98 -2.70
N ILE A 82 -7.36 6.65 -2.75
CA ILE A 82 -6.71 7.20 -1.55
C ILE A 82 -7.51 8.39 -0.98
N GLN A 83 -8.02 9.28 -1.83
CA GLN A 83 -8.88 10.39 -1.39
C GLN A 83 -10.20 9.89 -0.78
N ASP A 84 -10.77 8.84 -1.37
CA ASP A 84 -12.01 8.21 -0.93
C ASP A 84 -11.82 7.30 0.30
N ASP A 85 -10.62 7.26 0.89
CA ASP A 85 -10.28 6.42 2.03
C ASP A 85 -10.58 4.93 1.83
N THR A 86 -10.08 4.36 0.74
CA THR A 86 -10.27 2.95 0.44
C THR A 86 -9.56 2.08 1.48
N LEU A 87 -10.33 1.23 2.16
CA LEU A 87 -9.85 0.24 3.12
C LEU A 87 -9.27 -1.00 2.42
N CYS A 88 -10.00 -1.54 1.43
CA CYS A 88 -9.58 -2.69 0.64
C CYS A 88 -9.59 -2.40 -0.85
N TYR A 89 -8.42 -2.17 -1.43
CA TYR A 89 -8.22 -1.90 -2.86
C TYR A 89 -8.51 -3.10 -3.76
N CYS A 90 -8.53 -4.32 -3.23
CA CYS A 90 -8.83 -5.53 -4.01
C CYS A 90 -10.31 -5.70 -4.30
N PHE A 91 -11.16 -5.31 -3.35
CA PHE A 91 -12.59 -5.58 -3.38
C PHE A 91 -13.44 -4.31 -3.22
N ASP A 92 -12.82 -3.14 -3.43
CA ASP A 92 -13.48 -1.84 -3.47
C ASP A 92 -14.32 -1.53 -2.22
N ILE A 93 -13.71 -1.69 -1.05
CA ILE A 93 -14.35 -1.41 0.25
C ILE A 93 -13.75 -0.13 0.82
N ALA A 94 -14.58 0.88 1.07
CA ALA A 94 -14.21 2.13 1.73
C ALA A 94 -14.18 1.98 3.27
N VAL A 95 -13.39 2.82 3.95
CA VAL A 95 -13.39 2.87 5.42
C VAL A 95 -14.77 3.20 5.96
N GLU A 96 -15.47 4.18 5.39
CA GLU A 96 -16.81 4.58 5.83
C GLU A 96 -17.81 3.42 5.79
N GLN A 97 -17.82 2.64 4.71
CA GLN A 97 -18.69 1.45 4.59
C GLN A 97 -18.44 0.45 5.72
N TYR A 98 -17.17 0.23 6.10
CA TYR A 98 -16.82 -0.68 7.18
C TYR A 98 -17.17 -0.12 8.55
N VAL A 99 -16.92 1.17 8.79
CA VAL A 99 -17.24 1.86 10.05
C VAL A 99 -18.75 1.88 10.28
N SER A 100 -19.56 2.25 9.29
CA SER A 100 -21.03 2.19 9.41
C SER A 100 -21.52 0.75 9.63
N ALA A 101 -20.84 -0.26 9.09
CA ALA A 101 -21.16 -1.66 9.35
C ALA A 101 -20.78 -2.09 10.78
N LEU A 102 -19.75 -1.52 11.40
CA LEU A 102 -19.40 -1.77 12.81
C LEU A 102 -20.51 -1.25 13.72
N GLU A 103 -20.96 -0.01 13.50
CA GLU A 103 -22.07 0.61 14.23
C GLU A 103 -23.36 -0.21 14.09
N GLY A 104 -23.63 -0.71 12.88
CA GLY A 104 -24.78 -1.55 12.57
C GLY A 104 -24.66 -3.03 12.94
N ARG A 105 -23.55 -3.47 13.56
CA ARG A 105 -23.23 -4.89 13.88
C ARG A 105 -23.28 -5.84 12.67
N ARG A 106 -22.87 -5.35 11.50
CA ARG A 106 -22.80 -6.11 10.23
C ARG A 106 -21.37 -6.22 9.68
N ALA A 107 -20.37 -5.65 10.35
CA ALA A 107 -18.97 -5.65 9.89
C ALA A 107 -18.37 -7.05 9.72
N GLU A 108 -18.79 -8.02 10.55
CA GLU A 108 -18.24 -9.39 10.51
C GLU A 108 -18.40 -10.04 9.14
N SER A 109 -19.53 -9.84 8.45
CA SER A 109 -19.74 -10.44 7.11
C SER A 109 -18.81 -9.82 6.06
N ILE A 110 -18.56 -8.51 6.13
CA ILE A 110 -17.62 -7.81 5.24
C ILE A 110 -16.21 -8.35 5.45
N LYS A 111 -15.75 -8.43 6.71
CA LYS A 111 -14.42 -8.93 7.03
C LYS A 111 -14.25 -10.41 6.68
N ALA A 112 -15.25 -11.25 6.98
CA ALA A 112 -15.25 -12.65 6.62
C ALA A 112 -15.13 -12.86 5.11
N PHE A 113 -15.85 -12.07 4.31
CA PHE A 113 -15.70 -12.07 2.84
C PHE A 113 -14.26 -11.76 2.42
N VAL A 114 -13.65 -10.69 2.95
CA VAL A 114 -12.27 -10.31 2.61
C VAL A 114 -11.27 -11.41 3.00
N ILE A 115 -11.44 -12.03 4.18
CA ILE A 115 -10.61 -13.15 4.64
C ILE A 115 -10.72 -14.32 3.67
N GLN A 116 -11.94 -14.74 3.34
CA GLN A 116 -12.20 -15.88 2.46
C GLN A 116 -11.57 -15.68 1.08
N ARG A 117 -11.77 -14.51 0.46
CA ARG A 117 -11.21 -14.19 -0.86
C ARG A 117 -9.68 -14.07 -0.85
N THR A 118 -9.12 -13.58 0.25
CA THR A 118 -7.66 -13.56 0.46
C THR A 118 -7.09 -14.97 0.56
N GLN A 119 -7.73 -15.86 1.34
CA GLN A 119 -7.31 -17.26 1.48
C GLN A 119 -7.43 -18.05 0.17
N ALA A 120 -8.40 -17.70 -0.67
CA ALA A 120 -8.57 -18.27 -2.01
C ALA A 120 -7.52 -17.77 -3.02
N GLY A 121 -6.62 -16.84 -2.64
CA GLY A 121 -5.63 -16.27 -3.55
C GLY A 121 -6.22 -15.28 -4.57
N GLU A 122 -7.45 -14.81 -4.36
CA GLU A 122 -8.16 -13.91 -5.28
C GLU A 122 -7.84 -12.42 -5.04
N CYS A 123 -6.99 -12.11 -4.05
CA CYS A 123 -6.51 -10.76 -3.80
C CYS A 123 -5.20 -10.48 -4.54
N ALA A 124 -4.96 -9.22 -4.88
CA ALA A 124 -3.74 -8.77 -5.56
C ALA A 124 -3.13 -7.55 -4.82
N CYS A 125 -3.00 -7.64 -3.50
CA CYS A 125 -2.66 -6.50 -2.64
C CYS A 125 -1.34 -5.83 -3.03
N GLU A 126 -0.33 -6.61 -3.42
CA GLU A 126 0.98 -6.09 -3.83
C GLU A 126 0.89 -5.07 -4.98
N VAL A 127 -0.05 -5.26 -5.90
CA VAL A 127 -0.19 -4.40 -7.09
C VAL A 127 -1.40 -3.47 -7.02
N ARG A 128 -2.42 -3.79 -6.22
CA ARG A 128 -3.64 -2.96 -6.06
C ARG A 128 -3.56 -1.97 -4.92
N ASN A 129 -2.97 -2.35 -3.78
CA ASN A 129 -2.84 -1.44 -2.64
C ASN A 129 -1.57 -0.60 -2.81
N PRO A 130 -1.64 0.75 -2.77
CA PRO A 130 -0.46 1.59 -2.92
C PRO A 130 0.62 1.35 -1.84
N SER A 131 0.26 0.81 -0.68
CA SER A 131 1.27 0.40 0.32
C SER A 131 1.95 -0.93 0.02
N GLY A 132 1.42 -1.72 -0.93
CA GLY A 132 1.82 -3.11 -1.17
C GLY A 132 1.42 -4.08 -0.05
N GLN A 133 0.71 -3.61 0.99
CA GLN A 133 0.37 -4.40 2.17
C GLN A 133 -1.04 -5.01 2.07
N CYS A 134 -1.25 -6.13 2.76
CA CYS A 134 -2.59 -6.71 2.91
C CYS A 134 -3.51 -5.78 3.71
N CYS A 135 -4.72 -5.53 3.17
CA CYS A 135 -5.71 -4.65 3.80
C CYS A 135 -6.22 -5.16 5.16
N LEU A 136 -6.18 -6.48 5.43
CA LEU A 136 -6.70 -7.08 6.66
C LEU A 136 -6.06 -6.52 7.94
N ALA A 137 -4.83 -5.99 7.87
CA ALA A 137 -4.20 -5.31 8.98
C ALA A 137 -4.93 -4.01 9.38
N ASN A 138 -5.55 -3.32 8.41
CA ASN A 138 -6.28 -2.07 8.65
C ASN A 138 -7.68 -2.34 9.21
N PHE A 139 -8.34 -3.44 8.83
CA PHE A 139 -9.61 -3.87 9.43
C PHE A 139 -9.45 -4.03 10.95
N LYS A 140 -8.41 -4.78 11.38
CA LYS A 140 -8.10 -4.98 12.80
C LYS A 140 -7.81 -3.67 13.52
N ARG A 141 -7.23 -2.67 12.85
CA ARG A 141 -6.95 -1.38 13.47
C ARG A 141 -8.24 -0.62 13.77
N LEU A 142 -9.15 -0.52 12.80
CA LEU A 142 -10.44 0.17 12.93
C LEU A 142 -11.35 -0.45 14.01
N GLU A 143 -11.23 -1.75 14.25
CA GLU A 143 -11.99 -2.44 15.32
C GLU A 143 -11.51 -2.10 16.73
N ASN A 144 -10.30 -1.58 16.87
CA ASN A 144 -9.68 -1.24 18.16
C ASN A 144 -9.63 0.28 18.41
N GLU A 145 -10.18 1.07 17.48
CA GLU A 145 -10.37 2.53 17.60
C GLU A 145 -11.73 2.83 18.25
#